data_AF-Q0CGX6-F1
#
_entry.id   AF-Q0CGX6-F1
#
_cell.length_a   1.000
_cell.length_b   1.000
_cell.length_c   1.000
_cell.angle_alpha   90.00
_cell.angle_beta   90.00
_cell.angle_gamma   90.00
#
_symmetry.space_group_name_H-M   'P 1'
#
loop_
_entity.id
_entity.type
_entity.pdbx_description
1 polymer ?
#
loop_
_entity_poly.entity_id
_entity_poly.type
_entity_poly.pdbx_seq_one_letter_code
_entity_poly.pdbx_strand_id
1 'polypeptide(L)'
;MSQTFKAQLGPLVKLLEKPGSIEFKWIDGFYTTEAPPTFGEYFGTAPHFRFFPSESKDFKDDPISSILNCPKGVTAEDTLRMLHNSHEVSYSQRIQPTMDMIFRVLEDDPEIEHATFFAGWPPFLRDNNSTKFALADECDDVITVPTCHVVGCNDPYIDAALALYSMCDEDTATLFDHGKGHTVPRDMKTMQELVSAIQDTWSKAEKRMSCR
;
A
#
# COMPACT_ATOMS: atom_id res chain seq x y z
N MET A 1 -15.86 2.75 -11.03
CA MET A 1 -16.20 1.90 -9.87
C MET A 1 -15.30 0.68 -9.87
N SER A 2 -14.54 0.50 -8.79
CA SER A 2 -13.41 -0.41 -8.52
C SER A 2 -13.70 -1.90 -8.64
N GLN A 3 -14.43 -2.31 -9.68
CA GLN A 3 -14.86 -3.69 -9.92
C GLN A 3 -13.66 -4.65 -9.97
N THR A 4 -12.54 -4.24 -10.56
CA THR A 4 -11.35 -5.08 -10.68
C THR A 4 -10.73 -5.37 -9.31
N PHE A 5 -10.50 -4.34 -8.48
CA PHE A 5 -9.89 -4.55 -7.17
C PHE A 5 -10.83 -5.30 -6.21
N LYS A 6 -12.13 -4.99 -6.26
CA LYS A 6 -13.18 -5.77 -5.57
C LYS A 6 -13.18 -7.23 -5.98
N ALA A 7 -13.04 -7.53 -7.28
CA ALA A 7 -12.97 -8.90 -7.77
C ALA A 7 -11.69 -9.61 -7.33
N GLN A 8 -10.55 -8.91 -7.32
CA GLN A 8 -9.26 -9.46 -6.88
C GLN A 8 -9.25 -9.79 -5.39
N LEU A 9 -9.80 -8.91 -4.54
CA LEU A 9 -9.92 -9.14 -3.10
C LEU A 9 -11.15 -9.95 -2.70
N GLY A 10 -12.11 -10.17 -3.60
CA GLY A 10 -13.38 -10.82 -3.30
C GLY A 10 -13.27 -12.16 -2.54
N PRO A 11 -12.36 -13.07 -2.91
CA PRO A 11 -12.12 -14.30 -2.14
C PRO A 11 -11.67 -14.03 -0.70
N LEU A 12 -10.77 -13.06 -0.48
CA LEU A 12 -10.30 -12.69 0.84
C LEU A 12 -11.41 -12.02 1.67
N VAL A 13 -12.14 -11.09 1.06
CA VAL A 13 -13.29 -10.41 1.68
C VAL A 13 -14.30 -11.43 2.18
N LYS A 14 -14.65 -12.44 1.36
CA LYS A 14 -15.57 -13.52 1.78
C LYS A 14 -15.08 -14.35 2.97
N LEU A 15 -13.77 -14.48 3.15
CA LEU A 15 -13.20 -15.19 4.30
C LEU A 15 -13.15 -14.32 5.55
N LEU A 16 -13.01 -12.99 5.39
CA LEU A 16 -13.05 -12.02 6.48
C LEU A 16 -14.49 -11.74 6.94
N GLU A 17 -15.43 -11.66 6.00
CA GLU A 17 -16.85 -11.44 6.26
C GLU A 17 -17.45 -12.62 7.03
N LYS A 18 -17.61 -12.47 8.36
CA LYS A 18 -18.66 -13.20 9.07
C LYS A 18 -19.97 -12.43 8.88
N PRO A 19 -21.12 -13.08 8.58
CA PRO A 19 -22.38 -12.39 8.37
C PRO A 19 -22.71 -11.40 9.51
N GLY A 20 -22.85 -10.11 9.17
CA GLY A 20 -23.23 -9.05 10.10
C GLY A 20 -22.11 -8.42 10.94
N SER A 21 -20.83 -8.71 10.66
CA SER A 21 -19.70 -8.27 11.49
C SER A 21 -18.79 -7.19 10.89
N ILE A 22 -18.74 -7.04 9.56
CA ILE A 22 -17.80 -6.13 8.87
C ILE A 22 -18.50 -5.52 7.65
N GLU A 23 -18.31 -4.20 7.47
CA GLU A 23 -18.72 -3.47 6.27
C GLU A 23 -17.48 -3.01 5.50
N PHE A 24 -17.39 -3.34 4.21
CA PHE A 24 -16.29 -2.90 3.34
C PHE A 24 -16.71 -1.67 2.51
N LYS A 25 -16.09 -0.53 2.78
CA LYS A 25 -16.18 0.68 1.93
C LYS A 25 -15.07 0.65 0.88
N TRP A 26 -15.39 1.06 -0.35
CA TRP A 26 -14.45 1.03 -1.48
C TRP A 26 -14.37 2.37 -2.16
N ILE A 27 -13.14 2.81 -2.42
CA ILE A 27 -12.85 4.11 -2.99
C ILE A 27 -12.10 3.90 -4.31
N ASP A 28 -12.52 4.62 -5.35
CA ASP A 28 -11.83 4.65 -6.63
C ASP A 28 -10.68 5.66 -6.60
N GLY A 29 -9.66 5.45 -7.42
CA GLY A 29 -8.71 6.51 -7.73
C GLY A 29 -9.40 7.67 -8.47
N PHE A 30 -8.76 8.85 -8.48
CA PHE A 30 -9.35 10.09 -8.95
C PHE A 30 -8.85 10.53 -10.32
N TYR A 31 -7.80 9.87 -10.81
CA TYR A 31 -7.19 10.15 -12.11
C TYR A 31 -7.47 9.01 -13.06
N THR A 32 -8.13 9.30 -14.19
CA THR A 32 -8.31 8.29 -15.23
C THR A 32 -6.98 7.94 -15.87
N THR A 33 -6.79 6.66 -16.17
CA THR A 33 -5.58 6.16 -16.82
C THR A 33 -5.94 5.11 -17.87
N GLU A 34 -5.03 4.88 -18.80
CA GLU A 34 -5.13 3.77 -19.74
C GLU A 34 -4.32 2.60 -19.21
N ALA A 35 -4.87 1.38 -19.31
CA ALA A 35 -4.07 0.20 -18.97
C ALA A 35 -2.97 0.06 -20.02
N PRO A 36 -1.75 -0.34 -19.63
CA PRO A 36 -0.71 -0.66 -20.60
C PRO A 36 -1.25 -1.70 -21.60
N PRO A 37 -0.96 -1.58 -22.91
CA PRO A 37 -1.52 -2.47 -23.93
C PRO A 37 -1.30 -3.97 -23.66
N THR A 38 -0.20 -4.31 -23.00
CA THR A 38 0.19 -5.68 -22.62
C THR A 38 -0.57 -6.26 -21.42
N PHE A 39 -1.31 -5.43 -20.68
CA PHE A 39 -1.99 -5.83 -19.43
C PHE A 39 -3.50 -5.55 -19.43
N GLY A 40 -4.12 -5.28 -20.59
CA GLY A 40 -5.54 -4.93 -20.69
C GLY A 40 -6.47 -5.93 -19.98
N GLU A 41 -6.26 -7.23 -20.14
CA GLU A 41 -7.08 -8.27 -19.49
C GLU A 41 -6.92 -8.29 -17.96
N TYR A 42 -5.76 -7.90 -17.43
CA TYR A 42 -5.50 -7.88 -15.99
C TYR A 42 -6.27 -6.76 -15.28
N PHE A 43 -6.32 -5.58 -15.90
CA PHE A 43 -6.98 -4.40 -15.34
C PHE A 43 -8.50 -4.37 -15.62
N GLY A 44 -8.96 -5.18 -16.57
CA GLY A 44 -10.37 -5.30 -16.93
C GLY A 44 -10.82 -4.24 -17.93
N THR A 45 -12.13 -3.99 -17.98
CA THR A 45 -12.69 -2.99 -18.88
C THR A 45 -12.54 -1.58 -18.30
N ALA A 46 -12.12 -0.64 -19.14
CA ALA A 46 -12.07 0.79 -18.83
C ALA A 46 -13.43 1.32 -18.29
N PRO A 47 -13.45 2.43 -17.52
CA PRO A 47 -12.32 3.29 -17.16
C PRO A 47 -11.43 2.72 -16.05
N HIS A 48 -10.12 2.96 -16.14
CA HIS A 48 -9.16 2.67 -15.07
C HIS A 48 -8.81 3.94 -14.30
N PHE A 49 -8.43 3.78 -13.03
CA PHE A 49 -8.17 4.89 -12.12
C PHE A 49 -6.86 4.71 -11.37
N ARG A 50 -6.18 5.82 -11.07
CA ARG A 50 -5.03 5.90 -10.15
C ARG A 50 -5.32 6.91 -9.03
N PHE A 51 -4.72 6.68 -7.87
CA PHE A 51 -4.75 7.63 -6.75
C PHE A 51 -3.80 8.82 -6.96
N PHE A 52 -2.75 8.63 -7.76
CA PHE A 52 -1.82 9.69 -8.14
C PHE A 52 -1.81 9.85 -9.66
N PRO A 53 -1.67 11.08 -10.18
CA PRO A 53 -1.51 11.29 -11.60
C PRO A 53 -0.15 10.74 -12.06
N SER A 54 -0.15 10.09 -13.22
CA SER A 54 1.08 9.71 -13.92
C SER A 54 1.07 10.40 -15.27
N GLU A 55 2.15 11.12 -15.58
CA GLU A 55 2.35 11.69 -16.93
C GLU A 55 2.91 10.63 -17.90
N SER A 56 3.33 9.48 -17.37
CA SER A 56 3.88 8.36 -18.11
C SER A 56 2.77 7.57 -18.79
N LYS A 57 2.87 7.44 -20.11
CA LYS A 57 1.94 6.63 -20.92
C LYS A 57 2.20 5.12 -20.79
N ASP A 58 3.39 4.75 -20.32
CA ASP A 58 3.82 3.38 -20.10
C ASP A 58 4.33 3.23 -18.66
N PHE A 59 4.08 2.07 -18.06
CA PHE A 59 4.50 1.77 -16.70
C PHE A 59 6.03 1.78 -16.55
N LYS A 60 6.76 1.38 -17.59
CA LYS A 60 8.24 1.39 -17.62
C LYS A 60 8.85 2.79 -17.52
N ASP A 61 8.04 3.81 -17.86
CA ASP A 61 8.43 5.21 -17.83
C ASP A 61 7.91 5.89 -16.53
N ASP A 62 7.21 5.14 -15.66
CA ASP A 62 6.75 5.63 -14.36
C ASP A 62 7.95 5.69 -13.39
N PRO A 63 8.21 6.80 -12.69
CA PRO A 63 9.34 6.93 -11.78
C PRO A 63 9.44 5.81 -10.73
N ILE A 64 8.30 5.24 -10.31
CA ILE A 64 8.26 4.11 -9.37
C ILE A 64 8.94 2.86 -9.97
N SER A 65 8.83 2.62 -11.27
CA SER A 65 9.45 1.47 -11.93
C SER A 65 10.98 1.51 -11.93
N SER A 66 11.58 2.67 -11.67
CA SER A 66 13.03 2.82 -11.63
C SER A 66 13.69 2.11 -10.45
N ILE A 67 12.91 1.74 -9.43
CA ILE A 67 13.38 0.89 -8.33
C ILE A 67 13.91 -0.46 -8.84
N LEU A 68 13.42 -0.94 -9.98
CA LEU A 68 13.89 -2.16 -10.63
C LEU A 68 15.36 -2.09 -11.07
N ASN A 69 15.88 -0.88 -11.22
CA ASN A 69 17.26 -0.61 -11.62
C ASN A 69 18.18 -0.37 -10.41
N CYS A 70 17.64 -0.32 -9.19
CA CYS A 70 18.43 -0.14 -7.99
C CYS A 70 19.34 -1.37 -7.73
N PRO A 71 20.56 -1.16 -7.21
CA PRO A 71 21.43 -2.27 -6.82
C PRO A 71 20.76 -3.17 -5.79
N LYS A 72 20.94 -4.49 -5.92
CA LYS A 72 20.47 -5.45 -4.92
C LYS A 72 21.46 -5.53 -3.76
N GLY A 73 20.93 -5.84 -2.56
CA GLY A 73 21.75 -6.09 -1.36
C GLY A 73 22.09 -4.82 -0.57
N VAL A 74 21.41 -3.71 -0.85
CA VAL A 74 21.35 -2.53 0.01
C VAL A 74 20.12 -2.58 0.90
N THR A 75 20.02 -1.69 1.88
CA THR A 75 18.84 -1.59 2.76
C THR A 75 17.61 -1.09 1.99
N ALA A 76 16.41 -1.36 2.51
CA ALA A 76 15.17 -0.88 1.93
C ALA A 76 15.13 0.66 1.85
N GLU A 77 15.61 1.30 2.92
CA GLU A 77 15.74 2.75 3.05
C GLU A 77 16.73 3.32 2.03
N ASP A 78 17.88 2.67 1.83
CA ASP A 78 18.86 3.07 0.81
C ASP A 78 18.32 2.92 -0.61
N THR A 79 17.58 1.83 -0.90
CA THR A 79 16.91 1.64 -2.20
C THR A 79 15.99 2.83 -2.49
N LEU A 80 15.16 3.24 -1.52
CA LEU A 80 14.23 4.37 -1.70
C LEU A 80 14.93 5.73 -1.79
N ARG A 81 16.06 5.94 -1.08
CA ARG A 81 16.91 7.12 -1.31
C ARG A 81 17.46 7.17 -2.71
N MET A 82 17.97 6.05 -3.22
CA MET A 82 18.48 5.98 -4.59
C MET A 82 17.37 6.26 -5.61
N LEU A 83 16.17 5.73 -5.39
CA LEU A 83 15.01 6.03 -6.22
C LEU A 83 14.68 7.53 -6.23
N HIS A 84 14.63 8.15 -5.05
CA HIS A 84 14.36 9.58 -4.91
C HIS A 84 15.45 10.47 -5.51
N ASN A 85 16.72 10.05 -5.47
CA ASN A 85 17.83 10.83 -6.02
C ASN A 85 18.04 10.63 -7.53
N SER A 86 17.62 9.48 -8.08
CA SER A 86 17.78 9.15 -9.50
C SER A 86 16.72 9.78 -10.39
N HIS A 87 15.59 10.14 -9.81
CA HIS A 87 14.48 10.78 -10.49
C HIS A 87 14.08 11.99 -9.65
N GLU A 88 13.91 13.18 -10.25
CA GLU A 88 13.05 14.18 -9.62
C GLU A 88 11.64 13.57 -9.61
N VAL A 89 11.35 12.77 -8.58
CA VAL A 89 10.03 12.21 -8.35
C VAL A 89 9.11 13.37 -7.99
N SER A 90 8.66 14.08 -9.03
CA SER A 90 7.85 15.29 -8.93
C SER A 90 6.38 14.92 -8.75
N TYR A 91 6.06 14.14 -7.72
CA TYR A 91 4.68 14.01 -7.23
C TYR A 91 4.22 15.28 -6.48
N SER A 92 5.16 16.17 -6.15
CA SER A 92 5.00 17.31 -5.22
C SER A 92 3.88 18.29 -5.56
N GLN A 93 3.55 18.50 -6.83
CA GLN A 93 2.51 19.46 -7.22
C GLN A 93 1.11 18.87 -7.31
N ARG A 94 0.96 17.53 -7.29
CA ARG A 94 -0.34 16.87 -7.52
C ARG A 94 -0.72 15.80 -6.50
N ILE A 95 0.06 15.65 -5.44
CA ILE A 95 -0.31 14.84 -4.27
C ILE A 95 -1.39 15.52 -3.42
N GLN A 96 -1.49 16.86 -3.45
CA GLN A 96 -2.40 17.60 -2.58
C GLN A 96 -3.88 17.18 -2.77
N PRO A 97 -4.44 17.09 -4.00
CA PRO A 97 -5.81 16.61 -4.16
C PRO A 97 -6.04 15.18 -3.65
N THR A 98 -5.04 14.30 -3.79
CA THR A 98 -5.08 12.94 -3.25
C THR A 98 -5.08 12.97 -1.72
N MET A 99 -4.22 13.78 -1.11
CA MET A 99 -4.14 13.93 0.35
C MET A 99 -5.40 14.56 0.93
N ASP A 100 -5.91 15.64 0.33
CA ASP A 100 -7.15 16.32 0.74
C ASP A 100 -8.32 15.33 0.77
N MET A 101 -8.37 14.43 -0.21
CA MET A 101 -9.43 13.43 -0.28
C MET A 101 -9.21 12.26 0.68
N ILE A 102 -7.97 11.81 0.92
CA ILE A 102 -7.68 10.84 2.00
C ILE A 102 -8.12 11.45 3.33
N PHE A 103 -7.73 12.69 3.62
CA PHE A 103 -8.15 13.39 4.83
C PHE A 103 -9.66 13.51 4.92
N ARG A 104 -10.36 13.83 3.84
CA ARG A 104 -11.82 13.83 3.83
C ARG A 104 -12.43 12.46 4.19
N VAL A 105 -11.87 11.37 3.65
CA VAL A 105 -12.32 10.02 4.00
C VAL A 105 -12.05 9.70 5.48
N LEU A 106 -10.91 10.15 6.01
CA LEU A 106 -10.56 10.00 7.43
C LEU A 106 -11.40 10.91 8.34
N GLU A 107 -11.83 12.09 7.86
CA GLU A 107 -12.73 12.99 8.57
C GLU A 107 -14.16 12.42 8.62
N ASP A 108 -14.60 11.77 7.54
CA ASP A 108 -15.87 11.07 7.49
C ASP A 108 -15.89 9.80 8.37
N ASP A 109 -14.71 9.24 8.74
CA ASP A 109 -14.55 8.05 9.58
C ASP A 109 -13.38 8.25 10.59
N PRO A 110 -13.61 9.03 11.66
CA PRO A 110 -12.55 9.50 12.53
C PRO A 110 -12.02 8.38 13.43
N GLU A 111 -10.74 8.09 13.25
CA GLU A 111 -9.87 7.12 13.94
C GLU A 111 -9.78 5.73 13.29
N ILE A 112 -8.69 5.53 12.55
CA ILE A 112 -8.26 4.20 12.11
C ILE A 112 -7.69 3.44 13.31
N GLU A 113 -8.29 2.31 13.66
CA GLU A 113 -7.82 1.47 14.77
C GLU A 113 -6.68 0.52 14.37
N HIS A 114 -6.64 0.12 13.09
CA HIS A 114 -5.62 -0.76 12.51
C HIS A 114 -5.54 -0.62 10.99
N ALA A 115 -4.44 -1.03 10.36
CA ALA A 115 -4.31 -1.01 8.91
C ALA A 115 -3.78 -2.34 8.33
N THR A 116 -4.18 -2.64 7.10
CA THR A 116 -3.59 -3.75 6.31
C THR A 116 -3.09 -3.18 4.99
N PHE A 117 -1.80 -3.33 4.72
CA PHE A 117 -1.13 -2.82 3.53
C PHE A 117 -0.77 -3.97 2.59
N PHE A 118 -1.21 -3.91 1.34
CA PHE A 118 -0.81 -4.86 0.29
C PHE A 118 0.26 -4.21 -0.59
N ALA A 119 1.48 -4.73 -0.55
CA ALA A 119 2.63 -4.18 -1.29
C ALA A 119 2.74 -2.63 -1.14
N GLY A 120 2.51 -2.14 0.08
CA GLY A 120 2.47 -0.70 0.39
C GLY A 120 3.83 -0.04 0.31
N TRP A 121 3.84 1.29 0.24
CA TRP A 121 5.05 2.12 0.17
C TRP A 121 5.03 3.14 1.32
N PRO A 122 6.19 3.65 1.78
CA PRO A 122 6.22 4.63 2.86
C PRO A 122 5.46 5.91 2.49
N PRO A 123 4.93 6.63 3.48
CA PRO A 123 4.35 7.96 3.27
C PRO A 123 5.36 8.91 2.63
N PHE A 124 4.85 9.95 1.95
CA PHE A 124 5.69 11.05 1.49
C PHE A 124 5.73 12.16 2.53
N LEU A 125 6.93 12.63 2.88
CA LEU A 125 7.15 13.90 3.54
C LEU A 125 7.14 15.02 2.50
N ARG A 126 6.40 16.08 2.79
CA ARG A 126 6.38 17.29 1.97
C ARG A 126 7.37 18.29 2.54
N ASP A 127 8.37 18.67 1.74
CA ASP A 127 9.18 19.87 1.96
C ASP A 127 8.75 20.94 0.94
N ASN A 128 9.02 22.21 1.23
CA ASN A 128 8.47 23.39 0.55
C ASN A 128 8.55 23.33 -1.00
N ASN A 129 9.50 22.59 -1.58
CA ASN A 129 9.66 22.37 -3.02
C ASN A 129 9.83 20.89 -3.44
N SER A 130 9.74 19.91 -2.54
CA SER A 130 10.02 18.50 -2.86
C SER A 130 9.15 17.52 -2.06
N THR A 131 9.02 16.29 -2.57
CA THR A 131 8.38 15.18 -1.86
C THR A 131 9.38 14.04 -1.73
N LYS A 132 9.76 13.68 -0.51
CA LYS A 132 10.64 12.54 -0.23
C LYS A 132 9.88 11.45 0.53
N PHE A 133 10.36 10.22 0.52
CA PHE A 133 9.80 9.19 1.39
C PHE A 133 10.09 9.51 2.86
N ALA A 134 9.12 9.24 3.74
CA ALA A 134 9.36 9.10 5.17
C ALA A 134 10.08 7.77 5.39
N LEU A 135 11.28 7.81 5.98
CA LEU A 135 12.11 6.64 6.23
C LEU A 135 12.39 6.55 7.73
N ALA A 136 12.36 5.33 8.27
CA ALA A 136 12.38 5.11 9.71
C ALA A 136 13.68 5.55 10.39
N ASP A 137 14.78 5.63 9.64
CA ASP A 137 16.08 6.13 10.09
C ASP A 137 16.23 7.66 9.93
N GLU A 138 15.23 8.35 9.39
CA GLU A 138 15.21 9.80 9.18
C GLU A 138 14.09 10.53 9.93
N CYS A 139 13.04 9.82 10.37
CA CYS A 139 11.94 10.41 11.13
C CYS A 139 11.51 9.54 12.31
N ASP A 140 11.21 10.22 13.43
CA ASP A 140 10.68 9.59 14.65
C ASP A 140 9.16 9.32 14.56
N ASP A 141 8.51 9.74 13.47
CA ASP A 141 7.07 9.53 13.25
C ASP A 141 6.81 8.06 12.92
N VAL A 142 6.11 7.38 13.83
CA VAL A 142 5.74 5.96 13.67
C VAL A 142 4.23 5.86 13.42
N ILE A 143 3.85 5.03 12.44
CA ILE A 143 2.46 4.58 12.32
C ILE A 143 2.19 3.68 13.53
N THR A 144 1.57 4.26 14.56
CA THR A 144 1.42 3.59 15.86
C THR A 144 0.24 2.64 15.94
N VAL A 145 -0.68 2.63 14.98
CA VAL A 145 -1.79 1.67 14.98
C VAL A 145 -1.25 0.28 14.61
N PRO A 146 -1.83 -0.82 15.10
CA PRO A 146 -1.45 -2.16 14.65
C PRO A 146 -1.60 -2.32 13.13
N THR A 147 -0.61 -2.94 12.50
CA THR A 147 -0.54 -3.07 11.05
C THR A 147 -0.29 -4.51 10.60
N CYS A 148 -0.85 -4.88 9.45
CA CYS A 148 -0.54 -6.12 8.75
C CYS A 148 -0.01 -5.79 7.35
N HIS A 149 1.23 -6.19 7.07
CA HIS A 149 1.92 -5.94 5.81
C HIS A 149 1.91 -7.22 4.99
N VAL A 150 1.15 -7.23 3.91
CA VAL A 150 1.02 -8.35 2.99
C VAL A 150 2.00 -8.15 1.84
N VAL A 151 3.02 -9.00 1.77
CA VAL A 151 4.10 -8.90 0.80
C VAL A 151 4.31 -10.22 0.07
N GLY A 152 4.98 -10.16 -1.08
CA GLY A 152 5.51 -11.34 -1.75
C GLY A 152 7.02 -11.25 -1.84
N CYS A 153 7.77 -12.26 -1.39
CA CYS A 153 9.23 -12.24 -1.47
C CYS A 153 9.81 -12.18 -2.89
N ASN A 154 9.01 -12.50 -3.91
CA ASN A 154 9.39 -12.35 -5.32
C ASN A 154 8.81 -11.05 -5.94
N ASP A 155 8.23 -10.17 -5.13
CA ASP A 155 7.74 -8.86 -5.57
C ASP A 155 8.95 -7.97 -5.90
N PRO A 156 9.05 -7.45 -7.12
CA PRO A 156 10.15 -6.57 -7.47
C PRO A 156 10.14 -5.21 -6.72
N TYR A 157 9.04 -4.88 -6.02
CA TYR A 157 8.88 -3.69 -5.18
C TYR A 157 9.02 -3.98 -3.68
N ILE A 158 9.54 -5.16 -3.30
CA ILE A 158 9.61 -5.60 -1.90
C ILE A 158 10.32 -4.59 -0.99
N ASP A 159 11.37 -3.93 -1.47
CA ASP A 159 12.12 -2.95 -0.67
C ASP A 159 11.22 -1.79 -0.21
N ALA A 160 10.27 -1.35 -1.05
CA ALA A 160 9.32 -0.32 -0.63
C ALA A 160 8.37 -0.80 0.47
N ALA A 161 7.91 -2.05 0.38
CA ALA A 161 7.04 -2.64 1.40
C ALA A 161 7.76 -2.86 2.73
N LEU A 162 9.05 -3.22 2.69
CA LEU A 162 9.89 -3.35 3.87
C LEU A 162 10.19 -1.99 4.49
N ALA A 163 10.47 -0.95 3.70
CA ALA A 163 10.63 0.40 4.22
C ALA A 163 9.35 0.93 4.90
N LEU A 164 8.16 0.60 4.37
CA LEU A 164 6.90 0.94 5.03
C LEU A 164 6.73 0.16 6.34
N TYR A 165 7.17 -1.11 6.38
CA TYR A 165 7.14 -1.90 7.61
C TYR A 165 8.05 -1.30 8.70
N SER A 166 9.24 -0.81 8.34
CA SER A 166 10.13 -0.10 9.27
C SER A 166 9.51 1.17 9.86
N MET A 167 8.53 1.78 9.18
CA MET A 167 7.82 3.00 9.63
C MET A 167 6.67 2.71 10.62
N CYS A 168 6.42 1.44 10.97
CA CYS A 168 5.35 1.01 11.84
C CYS A 168 5.86 0.54 13.20
N ASP A 169 4.99 0.54 14.21
CA ASP A 169 5.30 0.05 15.56
C ASP A 169 5.68 -1.44 15.54
N GLU A 170 6.94 -1.76 15.84
CA GLU A 170 7.50 -3.12 15.78
C GLU A 170 6.78 -4.12 16.69
N ASP A 171 6.21 -3.66 17.81
CA ASP A 171 5.50 -4.53 18.76
C ASP A 171 4.15 -4.99 18.19
N THR A 172 3.56 -4.18 17.31
CA THR A 172 2.20 -4.41 16.81
C THR A 172 2.12 -4.72 15.32
N ALA A 173 3.16 -4.41 14.55
CA ALA A 173 3.25 -4.68 13.11
C ALA A 173 3.51 -6.16 12.81
N THR A 174 2.77 -6.70 11.84
CA THR A 174 2.91 -8.08 11.35
C THR A 174 3.34 -8.07 9.89
N LEU A 175 4.38 -8.82 9.53
CA LEU A 175 4.79 -9.03 8.13
C LEU A 175 4.34 -10.43 7.66
N PHE A 176 3.42 -10.47 6.70
CA PHE A 176 2.91 -11.70 6.09
C PHE A 176 3.44 -11.84 4.66
N ASP A 177 4.38 -12.76 4.45
CA ASP A 177 4.89 -13.11 3.12
C ASP A 177 4.10 -14.27 2.50
N HIS A 178 3.42 -14.01 1.38
CA HIS A 178 2.65 -15.01 0.64
C HIS A 178 3.48 -15.79 -0.40
N GLY A 179 4.79 -15.56 -0.49
CA GLY A 179 5.74 -16.34 -1.29
C GLY A 179 5.73 -16.09 -2.81
N LYS A 180 4.94 -15.14 -3.32
CA LYS A 180 4.76 -14.89 -4.77
C LYS A 180 5.32 -13.51 -5.15
N GLY A 181 5.03 -13.06 -6.38
CA GLY A 181 5.37 -11.72 -6.85
C GLY A 181 4.31 -10.67 -6.49
N HIS A 182 4.27 -9.57 -7.24
CA HIS A 182 3.34 -8.43 -7.03
C HIS A 182 1.87 -8.79 -7.34
N THR A 183 1.23 -9.58 -6.46
CA THR A 183 -0.10 -10.15 -6.67
C THR A 183 -0.83 -10.36 -5.34
N VAL A 184 -2.17 -10.37 -5.35
CA VAL A 184 -2.96 -10.84 -4.20
C VAL A 184 -2.99 -12.38 -4.19
N PRO A 185 -2.72 -13.05 -3.05
CA PRO A 185 -2.79 -14.52 -2.97
C PRO A 185 -4.21 -15.04 -3.25
N ARG A 186 -4.31 -16.15 -4.00
CA ARG A 186 -5.60 -16.76 -4.40
C ARG A 186 -5.77 -18.22 -4.00
N ASP A 187 -4.71 -18.89 -3.55
CA ASP A 187 -4.84 -20.26 -3.06
C ASP A 187 -5.41 -20.24 -1.64
N MET A 188 -6.32 -21.18 -1.37
CA MET A 188 -7.13 -21.17 -0.16
C MET A 188 -6.29 -21.24 1.12
N LYS A 189 -5.21 -22.04 1.10
CA LYS A 189 -4.34 -22.21 2.26
C LYS A 189 -3.67 -20.88 2.63
N THR A 190 -3.01 -20.23 1.68
CA THR A 190 -2.34 -18.94 1.92
C THR A 190 -3.34 -17.86 2.31
N MET A 191 -4.55 -17.86 1.71
CA MET A 191 -5.60 -16.91 2.10
C MET A 191 -6.10 -17.12 3.53
N GLN A 192 -6.24 -18.36 3.99
CA GLN A 192 -6.63 -18.65 5.38
C GLN A 192 -5.56 -18.18 6.37
N GLU A 193 -4.29 -18.40 6.06
CA GLU A 193 -3.17 -17.91 6.86
C GLU A 193 -3.12 -16.37 6.89
N LEU A 194 -3.39 -15.72 5.75
CA LEU A 194 -3.51 -14.27 5.67
C LEU A 194 -4.68 -13.73 6.50
N VAL A 195 -5.83 -14.40 6.46
CA VAL A 195 -7.01 -14.03 7.29
C VAL A 195 -6.66 -14.10 8.78
N SER A 196 -5.94 -15.12 9.20
CA SER A 196 -5.46 -15.21 10.60
C SER A 196 -4.54 -14.04 10.95
N ALA A 197 -3.57 -13.68 10.10
CA ALA A 197 -2.69 -12.55 10.35
C ALA A 197 -3.44 -11.20 10.45
N ILE A 198 -4.45 -11.00 9.60
CA ILE A 198 -5.31 -9.81 9.64
C ILE A 198 -6.12 -9.79 10.94
N GLN A 199 -6.75 -10.90 11.32
CA GLN A 199 -7.55 -11.00 12.55
C GLN A 199 -6.70 -10.82 13.82
N ASP A 200 -5.48 -11.36 13.84
CA ASP A 200 -4.54 -11.14 14.94
C ASP A 200 -4.21 -9.66 15.08
N THR A 201 -4.11 -8.93 13.97
CA THR A 201 -3.88 -7.47 13.95
C THR A 201 -5.08 -6.72 14.55
N TRP A 202 -6.32 -7.14 14.25
CA TRP A 202 -7.52 -6.57 14.87
C TRP A 202 -7.52 -6.77 16.39
N SER A 203 -7.17 -7.97 16.86
CA SER A 203 -7.09 -8.23 18.30
C SER A 203 -6.01 -7.42 19.02
N LYS A 204 -4.92 -7.04 18.33
CA LYS A 204 -3.93 -6.09 18.88
C LYS A 204 -4.54 -4.70 19.07
N ALA A 205 -5.37 -4.24 18.14
CA ALA A 205 -6.06 -2.95 18.22
C ALA A 205 -7.07 -2.93 19.37
N GLU A 206 -7.89 -3.97 19.51
CA GLU A 206 -8.84 -4.13 20.62
C GLU A 206 -8.14 -4.04 21.99
N LYS A 207 -6.99 -4.73 22.15
CA LYS A 207 -6.19 -4.66 23.38
C LYS A 207 -5.68 -3.26 23.67
N ARG A 208 -5.13 -2.58 22.66
CA ARG A 208 -4.65 -1.19 22.78
C ARG A 208 -5.76 -0.26 23.25
N MET A 209 -6.98 -0.41 22.71
CA MET A 209 -8.13 0.39 23.12
C MET A 209 -8.61 0.07 24.54
N SER A 210 -8.59 -1.21 24.93
CA SER A 210 -8.99 -1.63 26.29
C SER A 210 -8.03 -1.15 27.39
N CYS A 211 -6.82 -0.72 27.04
CA CYS A 211 -5.81 -0.18 27.94
C CYS A 211 -5.77 1.36 28.00
N ARG A 212 -6.59 2.06 27.20
CA ARG A 212 -6.78 3.52 27.26
C ARG A 212 -7.85 3.88 28.29
#